data_AF-A0A196SC57-F1
#
_entry.id   AF-A0A196SC57-F1
#
_cell.length_a   1.000
_cell.length_b   1.000
_cell.length_c   1.000
_cell.angle_alpha   90.00
_cell.angle_beta   90.00
_cell.angle_gamma   90.00
#
_symmetry.space_group_name_H-M   'P 1'
#
loop_
_entity.id
_entity.type
_entity.pdbx_description
1 polymer ?
#
loop_
_entity_poly.entity_id
_entity_poly.type
_entity_poly.pdbx_seq_one_letter_code
_entity_poly.pdbx_strand_id
1 'polypeptide(L)'
;MPSPLTDIAGLDREASVDLMAMLKIMQKKAKNQVVLRNRSSDLKKRESIINYMLELTEQFSLHLSTCFVAISFYDRVFHEFSTDVKTQGKVGIVCLLVAAKYEEKEVNTPSFSFFCNQSYSLFKTVEEISLFEINVVEALHWRLDTVTCSHFIDMLTSLSVLFNDDTYLNRPVSRVARK
;
A
#
# COMPACT_ATOMS: atom_id res chain seq x y z
N MET A 1 26.24 -8.64 42.96
CA MET A 1 26.13 -9.48 41.75
C MET A 1 25.95 -8.55 40.56
N PRO A 2 26.74 -8.67 39.50
CA PRO A 2 26.74 -7.72 38.40
C PRO A 2 25.52 -7.93 37.49
N SER A 3 25.04 -6.83 36.94
CA SER A 3 23.85 -6.66 36.11
C SER A 3 23.95 -7.38 34.76
N PRO A 4 22.86 -7.98 34.23
CA PRO A 4 22.83 -8.63 32.92
C PRO A 4 22.56 -7.60 31.80
N LEU A 5 23.41 -6.57 31.70
CA LEU A 5 23.30 -5.52 30.66
C LEU A 5 24.48 -5.47 29.68
N THR A 6 25.29 -6.53 29.60
CA THR A 6 26.48 -6.53 28.75
C THR A 6 26.38 -7.31 27.45
N ASP A 7 25.22 -7.81 27.03
CA ASP A 7 25.14 -8.70 25.86
C ASP A 7 24.23 -8.24 24.71
N ILE A 8 24.01 -6.93 24.59
CA ILE A 8 23.35 -6.34 23.40
C ILE A 8 24.36 -5.72 22.43
N ALA A 9 25.66 -5.97 22.62
CA ALA A 9 26.71 -5.51 21.72
C ALA A 9 26.87 -6.39 20.46
N GLY A 10 26.12 -7.49 20.35
CA GLY A 10 26.35 -8.55 19.36
C GLY A 10 25.27 -8.77 18.30
N LEU A 11 24.18 -8.00 18.25
CA LEU A 11 23.23 -8.09 17.11
C LEU A 11 23.60 -7.08 16.02
N ASP A 12 24.40 -7.56 15.07
CA ASP A 12 24.55 -7.13 13.68
C ASP A 12 24.50 -5.62 13.37
N ARG A 13 25.67 -5.00 13.47
CA ARG A 13 26.00 -3.71 12.83
C ARG A 13 26.22 -3.82 11.30
N GLU A 14 25.99 -4.97 10.68
CA GLU A 14 26.34 -5.22 9.26
C GLU A 14 25.31 -4.74 8.22
N ALA A 15 24.21 -4.12 8.65
CA ALA A 15 23.40 -3.27 7.78
C ALA A 15 22.66 -2.21 8.61
N SER A 16 23.37 -1.26 9.24
CA SER A 16 22.68 -0.08 9.77
C SER A 16 22.15 0.72 8.58
N VAL A 17 20.93 0.41 8.14
CA VAL A 17 20.22 1.21 7.13
C VAL A 17 20.20 2.63 7.68
N ASP A 18 20.83 3.56 6.95
CA ASP A 18 20.79 4.98 7.31
C ASP A 18 19.36 5.48 7.14
N LEU A 19 18.60 5.46 8.24
CA LEU A 19 17.20 5.86 8.28
C LEU A 19 17.03 7.33 7.85
N MET A 20 18.04 8.18 8.06
CA MET A 20 18.01 9.57 7.62
C MET A 20 18.21 9.70 6.11
N ALA A 21 19.10 8.89 5.52
CA ALA A 21 19.21 8.78 4.07
C ALA A 21 17.93 8.20 3.45
N MET A 22 17.35 7.18 4.07
CA MET A 22 16.09 6.59 3.63
C MET A 22 14.94 7.60 3.70
N LEU A 23 14.84 8.41 4.78
CA LEU A 23 13.84 9.46 4.92
C LEU A 23 13.97 10.50 3.80
N LYS A 24 15.20 10.92 3.45
CA LYS A 24 15.45 11.83 2.34
C LYS A 24 14.98 11.25 1.00
N ILE A 25 15.23 9.96 0.76
CA ILE A 25 14.76 9.26 -0.44
C ILE A 25 13.24 9.23 -0.48
N MET A 26 12.59 8.88 0.64
CA MET A 26 11.13 8.85 0.76
C MET A 26 10.50 10.22 0.51
N GLN A 27 11.05 11.28 1.07
CA GLN A 27 10.60 12.67 0.82
C GLN A 27 10.74 13.06 -0.65
N LYS A 28 11.85 12.69 -1.30
CA LYS A 28 12.05 12.95 -2.73
C LYS A 28 11.01 12.21 -3.58
N LYS A 29 10.71 10.95 -3.27
CA LYS A 29 9.69 10.16 -3.96
C LYS A 29 8.29 10.72 -3.77
N ALA A 30 7.92 11.08 -2.54
CA ALA A 30 6.61 11.65 -2.23
C ALA A 30 6.33 12.96 -2.99
N LYS A 31 7.35 13.83 -3.14
CA LYS A 31 7.22 15.08 -3.93
C LYS A 31 6.97 14.85 -5.42
N ASN A 32 7.42 13.72 -5.96
CA ASN A 32 7.30 13.38 -7.37
C ASN A 32 6.03 12.58 -7.69
N GLN A 33 5.20 12.27 -6.70
CA GLN A 33 3.95 11.56 -6.93
C GLN A 33 2.94 12.43 -7.68
N VAL A 34 2.31 11.81 -8.68
CA VAL A 34 1.27 12.43 -9.47
C VAL A 34 0.00 12.50 -8.62
N VAL A 35 -0.53 13.71 -8.46
CA VAL A 35 -1.84 13.93 -7.85
C VAL A 35 -2.88 14.00 -8.97
N LEU A 36 -3.99 13.30 -8.78
CA LEU A 36 -5.10 13.27 -9.73
C LEU A 36 -5.62 14.70 -9.96
N ARG A 37 -5.86 15.07 -11.23
CA ARG A 37 -6.32 16.43 -11.56
C ARG A 37 -7.75 16.65 -11.07
N ASN A 38 -7.95 17.74 -10.32
CA ASN A 38 -9.22 18.07 -9.66
C ASN A 38 -10.31 18.49 -10.66
N ARG A 39 -11.02 17.53 -11.26
CA ARG A 39 -12.35 17.74 -11.85
C ARG A 39 -13.40 17.17 -10.89
N SER A 40 -14.47 17.92 -10.63
CA SER A 40 -15.50 17.53 -9.65
C SER A 40 -16.17 16.19 -9.97
N SER A 41 -16.31 15.83 -11.25
CA SER A 41 -16.81 14.52 -11.70
C SER A 41 -15.86 13.37 -11.36
N ASP A 42 -14.56 13.62 -11.45
CA ASP A 42 -13.52 12.61 -11.30
C ASP A 42 -13.35 12.27 -9.82
N LEU A 43 -13.48 13.27 -8.94
CA LEU A 43 -13.45 13.10 -7.49
C LEU A 43 -14.56 12.17 -6.99
N LYS A 44 -15.80 12.32 -7.47
CA LYS A 44 -16.92 11.45 -7.05
C LYS A 44 -16.73 10.01 -7.52
N LYS A 45 -16.25 9.80 -8.74
CA LYS A 45 -15.94 8.46 -9.25
C LYS A 45 -14.81 7.83 -8.44
N ARG A 46 -13.72 8.57 -8.24
CA ARG A 46 -12.58 8.17 -7.43
C ARG A 46 -13.01 7.76 -6.02
N GLU A 47 -13.84 8.56 -5.35
CA GLU A 47 -14.36 8.26 -4.03
C GLU A 47 -15.13 6.93 -4.00
N SER A 48 -16.01 6.70 -4.97
CA SER A 48 -16.75 5.44 -5.08
C SER A 48 -15.83 4.24 -5.28
N ILE A 49 -14.78 4.37 -6.10
CA ILE A 49 -13.82 3.27 -6.34
C ILE A 49 -12.97 3.03 -5.09
N ILE A 50 -12.53 4.09 -4.39
CA ILE A 50 -11.74 3.97 -3.16
C ILE A 50 -12.54 3.29 -2.05
N ASN A 51 -13.80 3.64 -1.86
CA ASN A 51 -14.66 2.96 -0.88
C ASN A 51 -14.74 1.47 -1.16
N TYR A 52 -14.90 1.10 -2.44
CA TYR A 52 -14.93 -0.29 -2.83
C TYR A 52 -13.56 -1.00 -2.64
N MET A 53 -12.45 -0.31 -2.91
CA MET A 53 -11.11 -0.85 -2.61
C MET A 53 -10.90 -1.08 -1.10
N LEU A 54 -11.44 -0.22 -0.24
CA LEU A 54 -11.38 -0.38 1.21
C LEU A 54 -12.18 -1.60 1.68
N GLU A 55 -13.40 -1.79 1.16
CA GLU A 55 -14.22 -2.99 1.42
C GLU A 55 -13.48 -4.27 1.02
N LEU A 56 -12.86 -4.29 -0.16
CA LEU A 56 -12.08 -5.43 -0.62
C LEU A 56 -10.81 -5.65 0.19
N THR A 57 -10.15 -4.57 0.64
CA THR A 57 -8.97 -4.66 1.50
C THR A 57 -9.30 -5.42 2.80
N GLU A 58 -10.45 -5.11 3.42
CA GLU A 58 -10.94 -5.82 4.59
C GLU A 58 -11.28 -7.28 4.26
N GLN A 59 -11.99 -7.51 3.15
CA GLN A 59 -12.40 -8.84 2.73
C GLN A 59 -11.23 -9.78 2.42
N PHE A 60 -10.16 -9.25 1.82
CA PHE A 60 -8.93 -9.99 1.54
C PHE A 60 -7.96 -10.03 2.74
N SER A 61 -8.32 -9.38 3.86
CA SER A 61 -7.45 -9.24 5.04
C SER A 61 -6.08 -8.63 4.71
N LEU A 62 -6.04 -7.67 3.78
CA LEU A 62 -4.84 -6.94 3.40
C LEU A 62 -4.54 -5.81 4.38
N HIS A 63 -3.29 -5.38 4.45
CA HIS A 63 -2.92 -4.21 5.25
C HIS A 63 -3.49 -2.93 4.62
N LEU A 64 -3.88 -1.97 5.48
CA LEU A 64 -4.33 -0.66 5.01
C LEU A 64 -3.21 0.11 4.26
N SER A 65 -1.94 -0.14 4.59
CA SER A 65 -0.77 0.37 3.85
C SER A 65 -0.78 -0.05 2.38
N THR A 66 -1.11 -1.32 2.12
CA THR A 66 -1.28 -1.90 0.77
C THR A 66 -2.39 -1.18 0.00
N CYS A 67 -3.51 -0.89 0.67
CA CYS A 67 -4.60 -0.11 0.07
C CYS A 67 -4.15 1.31 -0.31
N PHE A 68 -3.36 1.99 0.53
CA PHE A 68 -2.83 3.31 0.18
C PHE A 68 -1.91 3.27 -1.04
N VAL A 69 -1.10 2.22 -1.19
CA VAL A 69 -0.27 2.03 -2.39
C VAL A 69 -1.15 1.83 -3.62
N ALA A 70 -2.19 0.99 -3.49
CA ALA A 70 -3.17 0.76 -4.55
C ALA A 70 -3.88 2.04 -5.00
N ILE A 71 -4.29 2.90 -4.05
CA ILE A 71 -4.91 4.20 -4.35
C ILE A 71 -3.93 5.10 -5.13
N SER A 72 -2.65 5.11 -4.75
CA SER A 72 -1.63 5.87 -5.49
C SER A 72 -1.43 5.33 -6.90
N PHE A 73 -1.44 4.01 -7.10
CA PHE A 73 -1.41 3.41 -8.45
C PHE A 73 -2.63 3.80 -9.27
N TYR A 74 -3.83 3.68 -8.69
CA TYR A 74 -5.08 4.06 -9.33
C TYR A 74 -5.06 5.52 -9.76
N ASP A 75 -4.62 6.43 -8.88
CA ASP A 75 -4.59 7.85 -9.16
C ASP A 75 -3.68 8.21 -10.36
N ARG A 76 -2.60 7.45 -10.53
CA ARG A 76 -1.63 7.64 -11.62
C ARG A 76 -2.14 7.18 -12.97
N VAL A 77 -2.96 6.13 -12.99
CA VAL A 77 -3.48 5.54 -14.24
C VAL A 77 -4.91 5.94 -14.55
N PHE A 78 -5.58 6.68 -13.68
CA PHE A 78 -7.00 7.05 -13.81
C PHE A 78 -7.39 7.57 -15.20
N HIS A 79 -6.54 8.42 -15.80
CA HIS A 79 -6.78 9.02 -17.11
C HIS A 79 -6.31 8.18 -18.31
N GLU A 80 -5.58 7.09 -18.08
CA GLU A 80 -5.10 6.16 -19.13
C GLU A 80 -6.19 5.15 -19.53
N PHE A 81 -7.24 5.00 -18.72
CA PHE A 81 -8.33 4.08 -18.95
C PHE A 81 -9.65 4.80 -19.26
N SER A 82 -10.60 4.07 -19.84
CA SER A 82 -11.95 4.57 -20.11
C SER A 82 -12.62 5.11 -18.83
N THR A 83 -13.38 6.19 -18.97
CA THR A 83 -14.04 6.87 -17.84
C THR A 83 -15.33 6.17 -17.36
N ASP A 84 -15.68 5.03 -17.95
CA ASP A 84 -16.84 4.25 -17.55
C ASP A 84 -16.63 3.58 -16.19
N VAL A 85 -17.69 3.52 -15.39
CA VAL A 85 -17.62 3.08 -13.99
C VAL A 85 -17.17 1.63 -13.87
N LYS A 86 -17.51 0.76 -14.83
CA LYS A 86 -17.14 -0.65 -14.78
C LYS A 86 -15.64 -0.84 -15.02
N THR A 87 -15.08 -0.19 -16.02
CA THR A 87 -13.64 -0.21 -16.30
C THR A 87 -12.88 0.43 -15.16
N GLN A 88 -13.34 1.56 -14.61
CA GLN A 88 -12.70 2.19 -13.46
C GLN A 88 -12.71 1.29 -12.21
N GLY A 89 -13.79 0.55 -11.98
CA GLY A 89 -13.85 -0.47 -10.94
C GLY A 89 -12.84 -1.60 -11.16
N LYS A 90 -12.75 -2.13 -12.39
CA LYS A 90 -11.75 -3.14 -12.76
C LYS A 90 -10.33 -2.65 -12.53
N VAL A 91 -10.02 -1.42 -12.96
CA VAL A 91 -8.70 -0.80 -12.78
C VAL A 91 -8.38 -0.63 -11.30
N GLY A 92 -9.32 -0.14 -10.48
CA GLY A 92 -9.12 0.02 -9.03
C GLY A 92 -8.83 -1.31 -8.34
N ILE A 93 -9.60 -2.35 -8.65
CA ILE A 93 -9.38 -3.71 -8.16
C ILE A 93 -7.99 -4.23 -8.55
N VAL A 94 -7.61 -4.08 -9.82
CA VAL A 94 -6.32 -4.58 -10.30
C VAL A 94 -5.15 -3.80 -9.72
N CYS A 95 -5.29 -2.50 -9.48
CA CYS A 95 -4.32 -1.71 -8.71
C CYS A 95 -4.14 -2.28 -7.29
N LEU A 96 -5.22 -2.75 -6.65
CA LEU A 96 -5.15 -3.41 -5.35
C LEU A 96 -4.41 -4.76 -5.42
N LEU A 97 -4.66 -5.55 -6.47
CA LEU A 97 -3.95 -6.82 -6.69
C LEU A 97 -2.44 -6.60 -6.90
N VAL A 98 -2.08 -5.63 -7.75
CA VAL A 98 -0.66 -5.28 -8.00
C VAL A 98 0.01 -4.77 -6.73
N ALA A 99 -0.67 -3.92 -5.95
CA ALA A 99 -0.16 -3.46 -4.66
C ALA A 99 0.02 -4.62 -3.66
N ALA A 100 -0.94 -5.54 -3.58
CA ALA A 100 -0.85 -6.71 -2.71
C ALA A 100 0.36 -7.58 -3.07
N LYS A 101 0.59 -7.87 -4.36
CA LYS A 101 1.77 -8.60 -4.81
C LYS A 101 3.09 -7.90 -4.52
N TYR A 102 3.08 -6.57 -4.37
CA TYR A 102 4.28 -5.76 -4.14
C TYR A 102 4.59 -5.55 -2.65
N GLU A 103 3.59 -5.29 -1.81
CA GLU A 103 3.75 -4.95 -0.39
C GLU A 103 3.55 -6.13 0.56
N GLU A 104 2.64 -7.06 0.23
CA GLU A 104 2.29 -8.14 1.15
C GLU A 104 3.31 -9.26 1.12
N LYS A 105 3.34 -10.03 2.21
CA LYS A 105 4.01 -11.33 2.19
C LYS A 105 3.27 -12.25 1.21
N GLU A 106 4.00 -13.14 0.55
CA GLU A 106 3.44 -14.09 -0.41
C GLU A 106 2.24 -14.87 0.17
N VAL A 107 2.34 -15.30 1.43
CA VAL A 107 1.28 -16.02 2.15
C VAL A 107 -0.02 -15.22 2.36
N ASN A 108 0.06 -13.88 2.33
CA ASN A 108 -1.08 -12.99 2.49
C ASN A 108 -1.65 -12.53 1.14
N THR A 109 -0.93 -12.79 0.04
CA THR A 109 -1.37 -12.36 -1.28
C THR A 109 -2.51 -13.28 -1.75
N PRO A 110 -3.69 -12.74 -2.08
CA PRO A 110 -4.81 -13.57 -2.53
C PRO A 110 -4.47 -14.25 -3.84
N SER A 111 -4.80 -15.54 -3.96
CA SER A 111 -4.65 -16.26 -5.22
C SER A 111 -5.57 -15.68 -6.30
N PHE A 112 -5.18 -15.77 -7.57
CA PHE A 112 -5.99 -15.30 -8.69
C PHE A 112 -7.40 -15.90 -8.72
N SER A 113 -7.52 -17.18 -8.40
CA SER A 113 -8.82 -17.87 -8.35
C SER A 113 -9.71 -17.33 -7.22
N PHE A 114 -9.13 -17.10 -6.03
CA PHE A 114 -9.86 -16.49 -4.91
C PHE A 114 -10.31 -15.08 -5.24
N PHE A 115 -9.42 -14.30 -5.84
CA PHE A 115 -9.69 -12.93 -6.25
C PHE A 115 -10.78 -12.83 -7.33
N CYS A 116 -10.74 -13.72 -8.33
CA CYS A 116 -11.74 -13.79 -9.38
C CYS A 116 -13.12 -14.15 -8.82
N ASN A 117 -13.19 -15.10 -7.90
CA ASN A 117 -14.45 -15.48 -7.24
C ASN A 117 -15.04 -14.30 -6.45
N GLN A 118 -14.18 -13.55 -5.76
CA GLN A 118 -14.63 -12.43 -4.95
C GLN A 118 -14.99 -11.18 -5.76
N SER A 119 -14.41 -11.06 -6.96
CA SER A 119 -14.62 -9.93 -7.89
C SER A 119 -15.54 -10.30 -9.07
N TYR A 120 -16.37 -11.35 -8.93
CA TYR A 120 -17.20 -11.88 -10.03
C TYR A 120 -18.20 -10.86 -10.60
N SER A 121 -18.54 -9.82 -9.84
CA SER A 121 -19.37 -8.70 -10.29
C SER A 121 -18.71 -7.88 -11.42
N LEU A 122 -17.37 -7.93 -11.50
CA LEU A 122 -16.57 -7.15 -12.46
C LEU A 122 -15.82 -8.04 -13.45
N PHE A 123 -15.22 -9.14 -12.99
CA PHE A 123 -14.42 -10.04 -13.82
C PHE A 123 -15.12 -11.38 -14.01
N LYS A 124 -15.13 -11.88 -15.25
CA LYS A 124 -15.72 -13.19 -15.56
C LYS A 124 -14.70 -14.31 -15.62
N THR A 125 -13.46 -13.98 -15.98
CA THR A 125 -12.39 -14.98 -16.18
C THR A 125 -11.06 -14.49 -15.63
N VAL A 126 -10.15 -15.43 -15.35
CA VAL A 126 -8.81 -15.15 -14.84
C VAL A 126 -7.93 -14.48 -15.92
N GLU A 127 -8.16 -14.82 -17.18
CA GLU A 127 -7.47 -14.22 -18.34
C GLU A 127 -7.80 -12.73 -18.47
N GLU A 128 -9.04 -12.34 -18.18
CA GLU A 128 -9.44 -10.93 -18.18
C GLU A 128 -8.70 -10.14 -17.11
N ILE A 129 -8.57 -10.69 -15.89
CA ILE A 129 -7.82 -10.05 -14.80
C ILE A 129 -6.35 -9.93 -15.19
N SER A 130 -5.77 -10.98 -15.79
CA SER A 130 -4.37 -10.99 -16.23
C SER A 130 -4.09 -9.93 -17.30
N LEU A 131 -5.02 -9.74 -18.25
CA LEU A 131 -4.90 -8.69 -19.25
C LEU A 131 -4.96 -7.29 -18.64
N PHE A 132 -5.87 -7.06 -17.70
CA PHE A 132 -5.93 -5.79 -16.97
C PHE A 132 -4.67 -5.55 -16.13
N GLU A 133 -4.11 -6.59 -15.50
CA GLU A 133 -2.87 -6.49 -14.75
C GLU A 133 -1.72 -5.99 -15.64
N ILE A 134 -1.55 -6.61 -16.82
CA ILE A 134 -0.54 -6.17 -17.80
C ILE A 134 -0.76 -4.70 -18.17
N ASN A 135 -1.99 -4.32 -18.54
CA ASN A 135 -2.31 -2.95 -18.94
C ASN A 135 -2.04 -1.93 -17.82
N VAL A 136 -2.37 -2.26 -16.57
CA VAL A 136 -2.14 -1.37 -15.41
C VAL A 136 -0.64 -1.20 -15.15
N VAL A 137 0.13 -2.28 -15.19
CA VAL A 137 1.58 -2.22 -14.96
C VAL A 137 2.29 -1.45 -16.08
N GLU A 138 1.86 -1.63 -17.32
CA GLU A 138 2.35 -0.86 -18.48
C GLU A 138 2.00 0.63 -18.37
N ALA A 139 0.76 0.96 -17.98
CA ALA A 139 0.32 2.34 -17.73
C ALA A 139 1.07 2.99 -16.55
N LEU A 140 1.49 2.22 -15.55
CA LEU A 140 2.37 2.68 -14.48
C LEU A 140 3.82 2.87 -14.95
N HIS A 141 4.16 2.40 -16.15
CA HIS A 141 5.51 2.30 -16.69
C HIS A 141 6.46 1.55 -15.76
N TRP A 142 5.98 0.47 -15.13
CA TRP A 142 6.73 -0.32 -14.15
C TRP A 142 7.27 0.46 -12.93
N ARG A 143 6.82 1.70 -12.73
CA ARG A 143 7.19 2.53 -11.57
C ARG A 143 6.28 2.18 -10.39
N LEU A 144 6.52 1.04 -9.77
CA LEU A 144 5.75 0.56 -8.60
C LEU A 144 6.28 1.09 -7.26
N ASP A 145 7.35 1.89 -7.30
CA ASP A 145 8.08 2.37 -6.14
C ASP A 145 7.39 3.56 -5.44
N THR A 146 6.18 3.33 -4.97
CA THR A 146 5.33 4.32 -4.30
C THR A 146 5.70 4.45 -2.83
N VAL A 147 5.77 5.69 -2.35
CA VAL A 147 5.88 6.00 -0.91
C VAL A 147 4.60 6.68 -0.46
N THR A 148 3.87 6.05 0.45
CA THR A 148 2.60 6.59 0.99
C THR A 148 2.78 7.09 2.42
N CYS A 149 1.74 7.71 2.97
CA CYS A 149 1.72 8.16 4.37
C CYS A 149 2.02 7.02 5.36
N SER A 150 1.56 5.79 5.10
CA SER A 150 1.85 4.65 5.99
C SER A 150 3.34 4.38 6.11
N HIS A 151 4.10 4.47 5.01
CA HIS A 151 5.54 4.27 5.03
C HIS A 151 6.26 5.30 5.91
N PHE A 152 5.83 6.56 5.87
CA PHE A 152 6.38 7.58 6.76
C PHE A 152 6.05 7.29 8.22
N ILE A 153 4.83 6.85 8.53
CA ILE A 153 4.45 6.46 9.89
C ILE A 153 5.30 5.28 10.38
N ASP A 154 5.49 4.25 9.55
CA ASP A 154 6.30 3.07 9.88
C ASP A 154 7.76 3.45 10.15
N MET A 155 8.33 4.32 9.31
CA MET A 155 9.69 4.85 9.50
C MET A 155 9.82 5.71 10.77
N LEU A 156 8.87 6.60 11.03
CA LEU A 156 8.93 7.46 12.23
C LEU A 156 8.73 6.64 13.51
N THR A 157 7.92 5.59 13.44
CA THR A 157 7.74 4.61 14.52
C THR A 157 9.04 3.85 14.80
N SER A 158 9.77 3.43 13.76
CA SER A 158 11.05 2.73 13.93
C SER A 158 12.17 3.62 14.49
N LEU A 159 12.12 4.93 14.21
CA LEU A 159 13.03 5.93 14.77
C LEU A 159 12.81 6.21 16.27
N SER A 160 11.85 5.56 16.93
CA SER A 160 11.55 5.75 18.36
C SER A 160 11.23 7.22 18.71
N VAL A 161 10.62 7.96 17.78
CA VAL A 161 10.07 9.30 18.05
C VAL A 161 8.74 9.22 18.81
N LEU A 162 8.14 8.03 18.84
CA LEU A 162 6.91 7.74 19.58
C LEU A 162 7.24 7.32 21.01
N PHE A 163 6.62 7.98 21.98
CA PHE A 163 6.70 7.62 23.38
C PHE A 163 5.73 6.46 23.67
N ASN A 164 5.97 5.70 24.74
CA ASN A 164 5.11 4.57 25.14
C ASN A 164 3.65 4.99 25.42
N ASP A 165 3.42 6.28 25.67
CA ASP A 165 2.11 6.86 25.97
C ASP A 165 1.35 7.32 24.72
N ASP A 166 1.97 7.28 23.53
CA ASP A 166 1.33 7.71 22.29
C ASP A 166 0.27 6.70 21.84
N THR A 167 -0.97 7.17 21.69
CA THR A 167 -2.12 6.37 21.26
C THR A 167 -2.82 6.99 20.05
N TYR A 168 -3.28 6.14 19.13
CA TYR A 168 -4.14 6.51 18.01
C TYR A 168 -5.43 5.68 18.10
N LEU A 169 -6.59 6.35 18.18
CA LEU A 169 -7.89 5.71 18.45
C LEU A 169 -7.85 4.77 19.67
N ASN A 170 -7.22 5.24 20.77
CA ASN A 170 -6.99 4.46 22.00
C ASN A 170 -6.20 3.15 21.82
N ARG A 171 -5.50 2.98 20.69
CA ARG A 171 -4.57 1.88 20.47
C ARG A 171 -3.13 2.40 20.57
N PRO A 172 -2.23 1.71 21.30
CA PRO A 172 -0.84 2.13 21.39
C PRO A 172 -0.18 2.11 20.02
N VAL A 173 0.51 3.20 19.66
CA VAL A 173 1.16 3.34 18.35
C VAL A 173 2.56 2.72 18.36
N SER A 174 3.22 2.69 19.53
CA SER A 174 4.54 2.08 19.70
C SER A 174 4.44 0.54 19.68
N ARG A 175 5.11 -0.12 18.72
CA ARG A 175 5.31 -1.59 18.70
C ARG A 175 6.46 -2.00 19.65
N VAL A 176 6.43 -1.59 20.92
CA VAL A 176 7.38 -2.15 21.89
C VAL A 176 6.82 -3.49 22.35
N ALA A 177 7.56 -4.56 22.06
CA ALA A 177 7.23 -5.90 22.54
C ALA A 177 7.03 -5.86 24.05
N ARG A 178 5.83 -6.23 24.51
CA ARG A 178 5.59 -6.45 25.95
C ARG A 178 6.50 -7.60 26.37
N LYS A 179 7.42 -7.32 27.30
CA LYS A 179 8.20 -8.34 28.01
C LYS A 179 7.30 -9.25 28.82
#